data_AF-S8DPA2-F1
#
_entry.id   AF-S8DPA2-F1
#
_cell.length_a   1.000
_cell.length_b   1.000
_cell.length_c   1.000
_cell.angle_alpha   90.00
_cell.angle_beta   90.00
_cell.angle_gamma   90.00
#
_symmetry.space_group_name_H-M   'P 1'
#
loop_
_entity.id
_entity.type
_entity.pdbx_description
1 polymer ?
#
loop_
_entity_poly.entity_id
_entity_poly.type
_entity_poly.pdbx_seq_one_letter_code
_entity_poly.pdbx_strand_id
1 'polypeptide(L)'
;MINYYLMQSLRRGWNVERIGALAEAFAVAGCDFMKFLRTAKERADYLKAEIRDLVQKQLVALTGNVKVRMNYINFEREFVVKFGIDVVGWPHEKFINPSEMSTSLPPLQQLAAALKDTTCRFIRLSDAAHTAREAAYNKQVAEGTVAVRKERGDKGVSRGKRRNVADGDEANDEEEPAVRPKRRRHAKEAVLPKSAEFVNDSDSSRA
;
A
#
# COMPACT_ATOMS: atom_id res chain seq x y z
N MET A 1 -21.32 -25.57 19.09
CA MET A 1 -21.73 -24.61 18.04
C MET A 1 -20.91 -24.71 16.73
N ILE A 2 -19.99 -25.67 16.58
CA ILE A 2 -19.19 -25.90 15.35
C ILE A 2 -19.84 -26.91 14.39
N ASN A 3 -20.62 -27.87 14.93
CA ASN A 3 -21.23 -28.94 14.13
C ASN A 3 -22.33 -28.48 13.15
N TYR A 4 -23.05 -27.40 13.44
CA TYR A 4 -24.15 -26.94 12.58
C TYR A 4 -23.66 -26.25 11.31
N TYR A 5 -22.54 -25.51 11.41
CA TYR A 5 -21.92 -24.84 10.25
C TYR A 5 -21.32 -25.85 9.26
N LEU A 6 -20.70 -26.92 9.77
CA LEU A 6 -20.16 -28.03 8.96
C LEU A 6 -21.27 -28.89 8.34
N MET A 7 -22.35 -29.18 9.07
CA MET A 7 -23.50 -29.89 8.53
C MET A 7 -24.23 -29.10 7.42
N GLN A 8 -24.34 -27.77 7.58
CA GLN A 8 -24.98 -26.90 6.58
C GLN A 8 -24.13 -26.77 5.30
N SER A 9 -22.79 -26.77 5.41
CA SER A 9 -21.89 -26.76 4.26
C SER A 9 -21.81 -28.12 3.56
N LEU A 10 -21.89 -29.23 4.30
CA LEU A 10 -22.03 -30.58 3.73
C LEU A 10 -23.33 -30.74 2.95
N ARG A 11 -24.47 -30.25 3.47
CA ARG A 11 -25.77 -30.27 2.78
C ARG A 11 -25.85 -29.38 1.53
N ARG A 12 -25.07 -28.30 1.47
CA ARG A 12 -25.08 -27.33 0.35
C ARG A 12 -24.08 -27.66 -0.77
N GLY A 13 -23.46 -28.83 -0.76
CA GLY A 13 -22.60 -29.30 -1.84
C GLY A 13 -21.12 -29.23 -1.52
N TRP A 14 -20.71 -29.83 -0.39
CA TRP A 14 -19.33 -30.26 -0.20
C TRP A 14 -19.01 -31.34 -1.22
N ASN A 15 -18.54 -30.91 -2.38
CA ASN A 15 -18.36 -31.76 -3.53
C ASN A 15 -17.01 -32.51 -3.36
N VAL A 16 -17.08 -33.69 -2.75
CA VAL A 16 -15.92 -34.49 -2.33
C VAL A 16 -14.97 -34.76 -3.50
N GLU A 17 -15.52 -35.04 -4.68
CA GLU A 17 -14.76 -35.26 -5.91
C GLU A 17 -13.99 -34.00 -6.34
N ARG A 18 -14.64 -32.83 -6.29
CA ARG A 18 -13.99 -31.56 -6.63
C ARG A 18 -12.87 -31.23 -5.66
N ILE A 19 -13.07 -31.49 -4.37
CA ILE A 19 -12.06 -31.24 -3.33
C ILE A 19 -10.91 -32.23 -3.45
N GLY A 20 -11.20 -33.51 -3.72
CA GLY A 20 -10.21 -34.54 -4.00
C GLY A 20 -9.36 -34.20 -5.21
N ALA A 21 -9.99 -33.82 -6.34
CA ALA A 21 -9.30 -33.41 -7.55
C ALA A 21 -8.42 -32.16 -7.35
N LEU A 22 -8.89 -31.17 -6.57
CA LEU A 22 -8.09 -29.99 -6.23
C LEU A 22 -6.91 -30.35 -5.31
N ALA A 23 -7.10 -31.24 -4.35
CA ALA A 23 -6.04 -31.70 -3.45
C ALA A 23 -4.99 -32.55 -4.18
N GLU A 24 -5.42 -33.43 -5.09
CA GLU A 24 -4.54 -34.22 -5.96
C GLU A 24 -3.75 -33.30 -6.89
N ALA A 25 -4.42 -32.36 -7.57
CA ALA A 25 -3.75 -31.37 -8.39
C ALA A 25 -2.72 -30.57 -7.57
N PHE A 26 -3.02 -30.22 -6.32
CA PHE A 26 -2.10 -29.52 -5.42
C PHE A 26 -0.87 -30.35 -5.06
N ALA A 27 -1.05 -31.64 -4.77
CA ALA A 27 0.05 -32.55 -4.52
C ALA A 27 0.93 -32.72 -5.78
N VAL A 28 0.32 -32.92 -6.96
CA VAL A 28 1.03 -33.05 -8.24
C VAL A 28 1.76 -31.76 -8.62
N ALA A 29 1.18 -30.60 -8.31
CA ALA A 29 1.79 -29.29 -8.54
C ALA A 29 2.99 -28.99 -7.62
N GLY A 30 3.30 -29.86 -6.66
CA GLY A 30 4.40 -29.71 -5.71
C GLY A 30 4.09 -28.77 -4.56
N CYS A 31 2.81 -28.68 -4.14
CA CYS A 31 2.33 -27.78 -3.10
C CYS A 31 2.55 -26.28 -3.39
N ASP A 32 2.69 -25.90 -4.67
CA ASP A 32 2.88 -24.52 -5.08
C ASP A 32 1.53 -23.80 -5.28
N PHE A 33 1.15 -22.99 -4.29
CA PHE A 33 -0.07 -22.19 -4.33
C PHE A 33 -0.14 -21.22 -5.52
N MET A 34 1.01 -20.76 -6.05
CA MET A 34 1.03 -19.82 -7.17
C MET A 34 0.46 -20.42 -8.46
N LYS A 35 0.56 -21.75 -8.63
CA LYS A 35 0.02 -22.46 -9.80
C LYS A 35 -1.52 -22.53 -9.79
N PHE A 36 -2.15 -22.40 -8.62
CA PHE A 36 -3.61 -22.40 -8.48
C PHE A 36 -4.24 -21.02 -8.66
N LEU A 37 -3.45 -19.96 -8.59
CA LEU A 37 -3.90 -18.60 -8.81
C LEU A 37 -4.16 -18.39 -10.31
N ARG A 38 -5.42 -18.06 -10.63
CA ARG A 38 -5.93 -18.04 -12.00
C ARG A 38 -5.54 -16.76 -12.71
N THR A 39 -5.51 -15.66 -11.98
CA THR A 39 -5.22 -14.34 -12.55
C THR A 39 -3.80 -13.88 -12.20
N ALA A 40 -3.18 -13.13 -13.11
CA ALA A 40 -1.89 -12.50 -12.86
C ALA A 40 -1.94 -11.55 -11.65
N LYS A 41 -3.10 -10.92 -11.41
CA LYS A 41 -3.35 -10.07 -10.26
C LYS A 41 -3.31 -10.87 -8.95
N GLU A 42 -3.99 -12.00 -8.87
CA GLU A 42 -3.95 -12.87 -7.70
C GLU A 42 -2.52 -13.31 -7.35
N ARG A 43 -1.74 -13.68 -8.38
CA ARG A 43 -0.32 -14.02 -8.22
C ARG A 43 0.50 -12.85 -7.68
N ALA A 44 0.29 -11.66 -8.21
CA ALA A 44 0.96 -10.46 -7.73
C ALA A 44 0.55 -10.14 -6.28
N ASP A 45 -0.74 -10.23 -5.94
CA ASP A 45 -1.25 -9.98 -4.59
C ASP A 45 -0.70 -10.97 -3.57
N TYR A 46 -0.54 -12.24 -3.95
CA TYR A 46 0.12 -13.27 -3.15
C TYR A 46 1.59 -12.91 -2.89
N LEU A 47 2.35 -12.59 -3.94
CA LEU A 47 3.76 -12.19 -3.79
C LEU A 47 3.91 -10.93 -2.94
N LYS A 48 3.03 -9.95 -3.12
CA LYS A 48 3.00 -8.73 -2.30
C LYS A 48 2.69 -9.03 -0.83
N ALA A 49 1.85 -10.02 -0.53
CA ALA A 49 1.61 -10.48 0.83
C ALA A 49 2.85 -11.16 1.42
N GLU A 50 3.46 -12.06 0.66
CA GLU A 50 4.68 -12.76 1.07
C GLU A 50 5.83 -11.80 1.37
N ILE A 51 6.08 -10.82 0.49
CA ILE A 51 7.10 -9.78 0.71
C ILE A 51 6.83 -9.01 1.99
N ARG A 52 5.57 -8.60 2.24
CA ARG A 52 5.21 -7.88 3.47
C ARG A 52 5.48 -8.73 4.71
N ASP A 53 5.18 -10.02 4.68
CA ASP A 53 5.42 -10.92 5.79
C ASP A 53 6.92 -11.14 6.03
N LEU A 54 7.72 -11.26 4.98
CA LEU A 54 9.18 -11.37 5.09
C LEU A 54 9.81 -10.11 5.70
N VAL A 55 9.44 -8.93 5.19
CA VAL A 55 9.88 -7.64 5.73
C VAL A 55 9.48 -7.53 7.20
N GLN A 56 8.23 -7.85 7.54
CA GLN A 56 7.73 -7.82 8.90
C GLN A 56 8.55 -8.74 9.82
N LYS A 57 8.82 -9.97 9.40
CA LYS A 57 9.64 -10.93 10.17
C LYS A 57 11.04 -10.39 10.44
N GLN A 58 11.71 -9.84 9.42
CA GLN A 58 13.05 -9.25 9.58
C GLN A 58 13.04 -8.04 10.54
N LEU A 59 12.04 -7.15 10.42
CA LEU A 59 11.91 -6.00 11.32
C LEU A 59 11.61 -6.42 12.77
N VAL A 60 10.74 -7.40 12.99
CA VAL A 60 10.42 -7.92 14.32
C VAL A 60 11.67 -8.53 14.96
N ALA A 61 12.49 -9.24 14.18
CA ALA A 61 13.75 -9.80 14.67
C ALA A 61 14.74 -8.72 15.14
N LEU A 62 14.82 -7.58 14.45
CA LEU A 62 15.74 -6.49 14.79
C LEU A 62 15.23 -5.56 15.91
N THR A 63 13.92 -5.29 15.93
CA THR A 63 13.30 -4.34 16.86
C THR A 63 12.80 -5.01 18.15
N GLY A 64 12.59 -6.33 18.13
CA GLY A 64 11.97 -7.08 19.23
C GLY A 64 10.46 -6.80 19.40
N ASN A 65 9.85 -6.01 18.53
CA ASN A 65 8.45 -5.60 18.67
C ASN A 65 7.59 -6.18 17.54
N VAL A 66 6.72 -7.13 17.92
CA VAL A 66 5.81 -7.86 17.03
C VAL A 66 4.84 -6.95 16.27
N LYS A 67 4.50 -5.78 16.84
CA LYS A 67 3.52 -4.84 16.28
C LYS A 67 4.12 -3.74 15.41
N VAL A 68 5.43 -3.78 15.15
CA VAL A 68 6.07 -2.82 14.24
C VAL A 68 5.38 -2.90 12.89
N ARG A 69 5.15 -1.76 12.22
CA ARG A 69 4.64 -1.74 10.86
C ARG A 69 5.60 -0.94 10.01
N MET A 70 5.96 -1.48 8.86
CA MET A 70 6.87 -0.80 7.95
C MET A 70 6.24 0.49 7.41
N ASN A 71 7.00 1.58 7.45
CA ASN A 71 6.63 2.87 6.88
C ASN A 71 7.64 3.26 5.81
N TYR A 72 7.27 3.06 4.55
CA TYR A 72 8.13 3.35 3.39
C TYR A 72 8.30 4.86 3.14
N ILE A 73 7.26 5.66 3.42
CA ILE A 73 7.29 7.11 3.16
C ILE A 73 8.22 7.82 4.14
N ASN A 74 8.15 7.45 5.42
CA ASN A 74 8.98 8.04 6.47
C ASN A 74 10.12 7.11 6.90
N PHE A 75 10.61 6.26 6.00
CA PHE A 75 11.58 5.22 6.34
C PHE A 75 12.81 5.80 7.05
N GLU A 76 13.39 6.86 6.50
CA GLU A 76 14.57 7.53 7.08
C GLU A 76 14.30 7.99 8.52
N ARG A 77 13.16 8.65 8.77
CA ARG A 77 12.83 9.17 10.12
C ARG A 77 12.52 8.06 11.11
N GLU A 78 11.68 7.10 10.72
CA GLU A 78 11.10 6.13 11.65
C GLU A 78 11.97 4.90 11.86
N PHE A 79 12.79 4.51 10.89
CA PHE A 79 13.63 3.32 10.98
C PHE A 79 15.11 3.68 11.06
N VAL A 80 15.60 4.55 10.18
CA VAL A 80 17.03 4.89 10.18
C VAL A 80 17.40 5.71 11.40
N VAL A 81 16.74 6.85 11.64
CA VAL A 81 17.07 7.76 12.76
C VAL A 81 16.59 7.26 14.12
N LYS A 82 15.44 6.58 14.18
CA LYS A 82 14.86 6.16 15.46
C LYS A 82 15.33 4.77 15.92
N PHE A 83 15.44 3.82 15.00
CA PHE A 83 15.82 2.44 15.33
C PHE A 83 17.23 2.07 14.89
N GLY A 84 17.91 2.92 14.11
CA GLY A 84 19.19 2.59 13.51
C GLY A 84 19.11 1.42 12.56
N ILE A 85 17.99 1.25 11.85
CA ILE A 85 17.80 0.15 10.90
C ILE A 85 17.87 0.69 9.48
N ASP A 86 18.74 0.08 8.67
CA ASP A 86 18.89 0.40 7.25
C ASP A 86 18.67 -0.85 6.38
N VAL A 87 18.42 -0.62 5.08
CA VAL A 87 18.23 -1.68 4.08
C VAL A 87 19.46 -1.81 3.22
N VAL A 88 19.95 -3.03 3.06
CA VAL A 88 21.05 -3.34 2.14
C VAL A 88 20.58 -4.33 1.08
N GLY A 89 20.98 -4.09 -0.17
CA GLY A 89 20.76 -5.01 -1.29
C GLY A 89 19.33 -5.03 -1.83
N TRP A 90 18.60 -3.91 -1.72
CA TRP A 90 17.27 -3.82 -2.31
C TRP A 90 17.36 -3.91 -3.84
N PRO A 91 16.67 -4.85 -4.49
CA PRO A 91 16.86 -5.13 -5.93
C PRO A 91 16.18 -4.13 -6.86
N HIS A 92 15.32 -3.25 -6.33
CA HIS A 92 14.64 -2.20 -7.11
C HIS A 92 15.34 -0.87 -7.01
N GLU A 93 15.26 -0.07 -8.07
CA GLU A 93 15.81 1.30 -8.10
C GLU A 93 15.20 2.19 -7.02
N LYS A 94 13.92 1.98 -6.70
CA LYS A 94 13.20 2.75 -5.69
C LYS A 94 12.73 1.87 -4.55
N PHE A 95 12.97 2.35 -3.33
CA PHE A 95 12.43 1.75 -2.12
C PHE A 95 10.97 2.18 -1.93
N ILE A 96 10.05 1.36 -2.46
CA ILE A 96 8.61 1.63 -2.44
C ILE A 96 7.83 0.51 -1.75
N ASN A 97 6.62 0.83 -1.33
CA ASN A 97 5.71 -0.14 -0.75
C ASN A 97 5.37 -1.24 -1.78
N PRO A 98 5.47 -2.54 -1.43
CA PRO A 98 5.08 -3.64 -2.32
C PRO A 98 3.67 -3.51 -2.91
N SER A 99 2.73 -2.90 -2.18
CA SER A 99 1.39 -2.65 -2.69
C SER A 99 1.34 -1.68 -3.86
N GLU A 100 2.22 -0.68 -3.86
CA GLU A 100 2.34 0.36 -4.90
C GLU A 100 3.17 -0.10 -6.11
N MET A 101 3.88 -1.23 -5.97
CA MET A 101 4.55 -1.86 -7.11
C MET A 101 3.53 -2.32 -8.17
N SER A 102 3.97 -2.37 -9.41
CA SER A 102 3.14 -2.84 -10.53
C SER A 102 2.69 -4.28 -10.33
N THR A 103 1.67 -4.70 -11.08
CA THR A 103 1.18 -6.09 -11.12
C THR A 103 2.11 -7.02 -11.91
N SER A 104 3.29 -6.55 -12.30
CA SER A 104 4.28 -7.35 -13.01
C SER A 104 4.90 -8.38 -12.06
N LEU A 105 4.90 -9.65 -12.46
CA LEU A 105 5.40 -10.75 -11.63
C LEU A 105 6.92 -10.80 -11.49
N PRO A 106 7.73 -10.63 -12.55
CA PRO A 106 9.19 -10.70 -12.44
C PRO A 106 9.80 -9.79 -11.35
N PRO A 107 9.44 -8.49 -11.23
CA PRO A 107 10.02 -7.62 -10.20
C PRO A 107 9.63 -8.02 -8.78
N LEU A 108 8.42 -8.57 -8.59
CA LEU A 108 7.95 -9.06 -7.29
C LEU A 108 8.65 -10.38 -6.91
N GLN A 109 8.84 -11.28 -7.88
CA GLN A 109 9.56 -12.54 -7.67
C GLN A 109 11.02 -12.29 -7.32
N GLN A 110 11.69 -11.37 -8.02
CA GLN A 110 13.07 -10.99 -7.73
C GLN A 110 13.22 -10.42 -6.33
N LEU A 111 12.27 -9.57 -5.89
CA LEU A 111 12.28 -9.02 -4.54
C LEU A 111 12.04 -10.09 -3.48
N ALA A 112 11.08 -10.98 -3.70
CA ALA A 112 10.80 -12.08 -2.79
C ALA A 112 11.99 -13.05 -2.67
N ALA A 113 12.63 -13.39 -3.80
CA ALA A 113 13.85 -14.20 -3.82
C ALA A 113 14.99 -13.50 -3.08
N ALA A 114 15.23 -12.21 -3.35
CA ALA A 114 16.30 -11.46 -2.69
C ALA A 114 16.14 -11.39 -1.16
N LEU A 115 14.90 -11.27 -0.67
CA LEU A 115 14.60 -11.30 0.77
C LEU A 115 14.77 -12.70 1.40
N LYS A 116 14.60 -13.77 0.63
CA LYS A 116 14.80 -15.16 1.07
C LYS A 116 16.29 -15.55 1.05
N ASP A 117 16.98 -15.19 -0.02
CA ASP A 117 18.39 -15.52 -0.27
C ASP A 117 19.35 -14.64 0.54
N THR A 118 18.82 -13.79 1.44
CA THR A 118 19.55 -12.85 2.31
C THR A 118 20.35 -11.76 1.58
N THR A 119 20.23 -11.67 0.26
CA THR A 119 20.85 -10.60 -0.54
C THR A 119 20.24 -9.25 -0.21
N CYS A 120 18.93 -9.23 0.05
CA CYS A 120 18.21 -8.10 0.60
C CYS A 120 17.92 -8.33 2.08
N ARG A 121 18.48 -7.51 2.96
CA ARG A 121 18.25 -7.61 4.41
C ARG A 121 18.24 -6.27 5.10
N PHE A 122 17.44 -6.19 6.17
CA PHE A 122 17.53 -5.10 7.12
C PHE A 122 18.72 -5.36 8.05
N ILE A 123 19.53 -4.34 8.28
CA ILE A 123 20.67 -4.40 9.20
C ILE A 123 20.54 -3.31 10.25
N ARG A 124 21.08 -3.57 11.44
CA ARG A 124 21.26 -2.54 12.45
C ARG A 124 22.58 -1.83 12.19
N LEU A 125 22.52 -0.52 12.03
CA LEU A 125 23.68 0.35 11.89
C LEU A 125 24.49 0.33 13.18
N SER A 126 25.82 0.40 13.06
CA SER A 126 26.70 0.69 14.19
C SER A 126 26.40 2.08 14.75
N ASP A 127 26.62 2.29 16.04
CA ASP A 127 26.31 3.57 16.71
C ASP A 127 26.95 4.78 16.01
N ALA A 128 28.20 4.66 15.55
CA ALA A 128 28.89 5.75 14.83
C ALA A 128 28.25 6.09 13.46
N ALA A 129 27.78 5.06 12.73
CA ALA A 129 27.07 5.27 11.47
C ALA A 129 25.66 5.82 11.70
N HIS A 130 25.02 5.39 12.78
CA HIS A 130 23.71 5.88 13.18
C HIS A 130 23.75 7.38 13.53
N THR A 131 24.69 7.80 14.38
CA THR A 131 24.83 9.23 14.75
C THR A 131 25.19 10.11 13.57
N ALA A 132 26.04 9.63 12.65
CA ALA A 132 26.37 10.36 11.43
C ALA A 132 25.13 10.57 10.55
N ARG A 133 24.27 9.55 10.44
CA ARG A 133 23.04 9.61 9.64
C ARG A 133 21.96 10.45 10.28
N GLU A 134 21.83 10.39 11.61
CA GLU A 134 20.99 11.28 12.40
C GLU A 134 21.43 12.74 12.25
N ALA A 135 22.73 13.03 12.32
CA ALA A 135 23.25 14.37 12.11
C ALA A 135 22.98 14.89 10.69
N ALA A 136 23.15 14.04 9.67
CA ALA A 136 22.82 14.38 8.29
C ALA A 136 21.32 14.67 8.11
N TYR A 137 20.46 13.84 8.69
CA TYR A 137 19.01 14.06 8.67
C TYR A 137 18.62 15.36 9.37
N ASN A 138 19.18 15.64 10.54
CA ASN A 138 18.91 16.88 11.28
C ASN A 138 19.35 18.13 10.52
N LYS A 139 20.46 18.07 9.77
CA LYS A 139 20.87 19.15 8.85
C LYS A 139 19.84 19.37 7.75
N GLN A 140 19.36 18.31 7.10
CA GLN A 140 18.33 18.42 6.05
C GLN A 140 16.98 18.93 6.58
N VAL A 141 16.65 18.61 7.83
CA VAL A 141 15.46 19.15 8.51
C VAL A 141 15.64 20.64 8.80
N ALA A 142 16.83 21.07 9.25
CA ALA A 142 17.14 22.47 9.49
C ALA A 142 17.16 23.29 8.18
N GLU A 143 17.64 22.70 7.09
CA GLU A 143 17.61 23.27 5.74
C GLU A 143 16.19 23.28 5.12
N GLY A 144 15.22 22.64 5.77
CA GLY A 144 13.82 22.62 5.33
C GLY A 144 13.53 21.71 4.14
N THR A 145 14.50 20.90 3.68
CA THR A 145 14.31 19.94 2.57
C THR A 145 13.37 18.81 2.96
N VAL A 146 13.36 18.43 4.24
CA VAL A 146 12.41 17.46 4.78
C VAL A 146 11.20 18.21 5.36
N ALA A 147 10.07 18.15 4.66
CA ALA A 147 8.85 18.82 5.08
C ALA A 147 8.37 18.32 6.45
N VAL A 148 8.54 19.15 7.49
CA VAL A 148 7.93 18.92 8.78
C VAL A 148 6.41 18.99 8.60
N ARG A 149 5.72 17.93 9.01
CA ARG A 149 4.27 17.82 8.85
C ARG A 149 3.59 18.98 9.59
N LYS A 150 2.86 19.82 8.86
CA LYS A 150 2.01 20.87 9.44
C LYS A 150 1.07 20.25 10.48
N GLU A 151 0.97 20.92 11.62
CA GLU A 151 -0.05 20.55 12.61
C GLU A 151 -1.43 20.66 11.97
N ARG A 152 -2.28 19.67 12.26
CA ARG A 152 -3.63 19.67 11.73
C ARG A 152 -4.45 20.74 12.48
N GLY A 153 -5.19 21.57 11.77
CA GLY A 153 -6.02 22.62 12.38
C GLY A 153 -7.14 22.09 13.28
N ASP A 154 -7.48 20.79 13.18
CA ASP A 154 -8.44 20.11 14.06
C ASP A 154 -7.79 19.48 15.31
N LYS A 155 -6.48 19.68 15.54
CA LYS A 155 -5.78 19.17 16.72
C LYS A 155 -6.38 19.82 17.97
N GLY A 156 -7.12 19.03 18.75
CA GLY A 156 -7.84 19.48 19.95
C GLY A 156 -9.35 19.69 19.77
N VAL A 157 -9.87 19.60 18.54
CA VAL A 157 -11.31 19.75 18.27
C VAL A 157 -12.01 18.40 18.48
N SER A 158 -12.90 18.33 19.47
CA SER A 158 -13.73 17.14 19.68
C SER A 158 -14.63 16.90 18.45
N ARG A 159 -14.53 15.71 17.85
CA ARG A 159 -15.39 15.33 16.73
C ARG A 159 -16.78 14.99 17.30
N GLY A 160 -17.81 15.68 16.81
CA GLY A 160 -19.18 15.49 17.24
C GLY A 160 -19.65 14.04 17.16
N LYS A 161 -20.55 13.64 18.07
CA LYS A 161 -21.10 12.29 18.19
C LYS A 161 -21.82 11.89 16.89
N ARG A 162 -21.31 10.88 16.18
CA ARG A 162 -22.04 10.28 15.06
C ARG A 162 -23.33 9.69 15.61
N ARG A 163 -24.49 10.15 15.12
CA ARG A 163 -25.78 9.51 15.40
C ARG A 163 -25.76 8.14 14.71
N ASN A 164 -25.78 7.07 15.50
CA ASN A 164 -26.14 5.75 15.00
C ASN A 164 -27.65 5.78 14.74
N VAL A 165 -28.06 5.66 13.49
CA VAL A 165 -29.47 5.44 13.14
C VAL A 165 -29.74 3.98 13.47
N ALA A 166 -30.41 3.75 14.59
CA ALA A 166 -31.04 2.47 14.89
C ALA A 166 -32.35 2.40 14.11
N ASP A 167 -32.58 1.25 13.50
CA ASP A 167 -33.79 0.86 12.78
C ASP A 167 -35.01 0.85 13.74
N GLY A 168 -36.17 1.38 13.31
CA GLY A 168 -37.42 1.29 14.07
C GLY A 168 -38.44 2.42 13.83
N ASP A 169 -39.27 2.22 12.80
CA ASP A 169 -40.65 2.66 12.50
C ASP A 169 -41.32 3.96 13.04
N GLU A 170 -41.92 4.64 12.05
CA GLU A 170 -43.16 5.43 11.98
C GLU A 170 -43.39 6.63 12.92
N ALA A 171 -43.24 7.83 12.35
CA ALA A 171 -44.28 8.86 12.36
C ALA A 171 -44.10 9.79 11.15
N ASN A 172 -45.16 9.89 10.36
CA ASN A 172 -45.34 10.72 9.17
C ASN A 172 -45.51 12.19 9.58
N ASP A 173 -44.70 13.10 9.05
CA ASP A 173 -45.09 14.49 8.83
C ASP A 173 -44.32 15.03 7.62
N GLU A 174 -45.09 15.51 6.66
CA GLU A 174 -44.66 16.03 5.37
C GLU A 174 -43.94 17.37 5.53
N GLU A 175 -42.65 17.44 5.20
CA GLU A 175 -41.99 18.67 4.76
C GLU A 175 -40.83 18.33 3.81
N GLU A 176 -40.73 19.12 2.74
CA GLU A 176 -39.98 18.87 1.51
C GLU A 176 -38.49 18.51 1.69
N PRO A 177 -37.92 17.63 0.83
CA PRO A 177 -36.50 17.30 0.91
C PRO A 177 -35.62 18.39 0.29
N ALA A 178 -34.98 19.19 1.16
CA ALA A 178 -33.81 19.98 0.78
C ALA A 178 -32.69 19.05 0.25
N VAL A 179 -32.51 19.08 -1.07
CA VAL A 179 -31.51 18.34 -1.83
C VAL A 179 -30.11 18.58 -1.24
N ARG A 180 -29.52 17.54 -0.63
CA ARG A 180 -28.12 17.57 -0.19
C ARG A 180 -27.20 17.61 -1.43
N PRO A 181 -26.28 18.57 -1.55
CA PRO A 181 -25.36 18.60 -2.68
C PRO A 181 -24.41 17.40 -2.63
N LYS A 182 -24.55 16.49 -3.60
CA LYS A 182 -23.58 15.43 -3.87
C LYS A 182 -22.21 16.09 -4.12
N ARG A 183 -21.22 15.75 -3.28
CA ARG A 183 -19.81 16.13 -3.48
C ARG A 183 -19.38 15.68 -4.88
N ARG A 184 -19.25 16.65 -5.80
CA ARG A 184 -18.65 16.46 -7.12
C ARG A 184 -17.23 15.96 -6.91
N ARG A 185 -16.92 14.77 -7.46
CA ARG A 185 -15.55 14.36 -7.71
C ARG A 185 -14.99 15.38 -8.71
N HIS A 186 -13.95 16.11 -8.35
CA HIS A 186 -13.22 16.93 -9.31
C HIS A 186 -12.63 16.00 -10.37
N ALA A 187 -13.25 15.99 -11.55
CA ALA A 187 -12.62 15.54 -12.77
C ALA A 187 -11.42 16.47 -13.00
N LYS A 188 -10.23 15.89 -13.21
CA LYS A 188 -9.10 16.65 -13.71
C LYS A 188 -9.47 17.13 -15.11
N GLU A 189 -9.64 18.43 -15.23
CA GLU A 189 -9.83 19.15 -16.47
C GLU A 189 -8.62 18.87 -17.37
N ALA A 190 -8.90 18.34 -18.56
CA ALA A 190 -7.91 18.17 -19.61
C ALA A 190 -7.48 19.57 -20.05
N VAL A 191 -6.27 19.97 -19.65
CA VAL A 191 -5.64 21.20 -20.14
C VAL A 191 -5.30 20.98 -21.61
N LEU A 192 -6.05 21.64 -22.49
CA LEU A 192 -5.74 21.80 -23.90
C LEU A 192 -4.41 22.58 -24.05
N PRO A 193 -3.57 22.26 -25.05
CA PRO A 193 -2.30 22.94 -25.26
C PRO A 193 -2.52 24.42 -25.60
N LYS A 194 -1.76 25.29 -24.92
CA LYS A 194 -1.84 26.73 -25.05
C LYS A 194 -1.01 27.19 -26.26
N SER A 195 -1.72 27.72 -27.25
CA SER A 195 -1.31 28.69 -28.28
C SER A 195 -0.05 28.42 -29.12
N ALA A 196 -0.27 28.04 -30.38
CA ALA A 196 0.62 28.35 -31.49
C ALA A 196 0.56 29.87 -31.76
N GLU A 197 1.70 30.54 -31.69
CA GLU A 197 1.87 31.92 -32.15
C GLU A 197 1.91 31.90 -33.68
N PHE A 198 0.88 32.48 -34.29
CA PHE A 198 0.82 32.73 -35.73
C PHE A 198 1.39 34.13 -35.97
N VAL A 199 2.61 34.21 -36.51
CA VAL A 199 3.17 35.47 -37.01
C VAL A 199 2.53 35.73 -38.37
N ASN A 200 1.58 36.68 -38.40
CA ASN A 200 1.16 37.31 -39.64
C ASN A 200 2.17 38.39 -39.99
N ASP A 201 2.96 38.18 -41.03
CA ASP A 201 3.65 39.25 -41.74
C ASP A 201 3.01 39.40 -43.11
N SER A 202 2.18 40.43 -43.24
CA SER A 202 1.59 40.89 -44.50
C SER A 202 1.90 42.37 -44.63
N ASP A 203 2.99 42.73 -45.31
CA ASP A 203 3.09 44.00 -46.02
C ASP A 203 3.76 43.86 -47.39
N SER A 204 2.87 43.82 -48.39
CA SER A 204 2.89 44.44 -49.71
C SER A 204 4.21 44.92 -50.38
N SER A 205 4.37 44.45 -51.62
CA SER A 205 4.73 45.19 -52.85
C SER A 205 6.19 45.44 -53.29
N ARG A 206 6.59 44.71 -54.34
CA ARG A 206 7.36 45.13 -55.55
C ARG A 206 7.41 43.89 -56.46
N ALA A 207 6.97 43.87 -57.72
CA ALA A 207 6.50 44.86 -58.68
C ALA A 207 5.46 44.20 -59.61
#